data_AF-A0A077XW45-F1
#
_entry.id   AF-A0A077XW45-F1
#
_cell.length_a   1.000
_cell.length_b   1.000
_cell.length_c   1.000
_cell.angle_alpha   90.00
_cell.angle_beta   90.00
_cell.angle_gamma   90.00
#
_symmetry.space_group_name_H-M   'P 1'
#
loop_
_entity.id
_entity.type
_entity.pdbx_description
1 polymer ?
#
loop_
_entity_poly.entity_id
_entity_poly.type
_entity_poly.pdbx_seq_one_letter_code
_entity_poly.pdbx_strand_id
1 'polypeptide(L)' 'MAIQGNFFVFEKPHQLLRAVSSKIPTLEDGEILVKINYATLCGSDLHTFCGFMLLAQSLYLFKTANIY' A
#
# COMPACT_ATOMS: atom_id res chain seq x y z
N MET A 1 13.39 3.55 17.30
CA MET A 1 12.12 4.32 17.32
C MET A 1 11.24 3.80 16.20
N ALA A 2 9.96 3.51 16.46
CA ALA A 2 9.04 3.12 15.41
C ALA A 2 8.71 4.36 14.56
N ILE A 3 9.13 4.35 13.30
CA ILE A 3 8.81 5.42 12.36
C ILE A 3 7.35 5.23 11.89
N GLN A 4 6.60 6.34 11.85
CA GLN A 4 5.22 6.35 11.33
C GLN A 4 5.24 6.67 9.84
N GLY A 5 4.27 6.14 9.11
CA GLY A 5 4.06 6.45 7.70
C GLY A 5 2.60 6.60 7.34
N ASN A 6 2.34 7.42 6.33
CA ASN A 6 1.02 7.55 5.72
C ASN A 6 0.89 6.55 4.57
N PHE A 7 -0.24 5.85 4.52
CA PHE A 7 -0.57 4.81 3.55
C PHE A 7 -1.95 5.05 2.97
N PHE A 8 -2.17 4.63 1.72
CA PHE A 8 -3.49 4.60 1.10
C PHE A 8 -3.98 3.14 1.02
N VAL A 9 -5.10 2.81 1.67
CA VAL A 9 -5.55 1.42 1.85
C VAL A 9 -7.02 1.26 1.46
N PHE A 10 -7.35 0.15 0.82
CA PHE A 10 -8.71 -0.36 0.63
C PHE A 10 -8.77 -1.82 1.11
N GLU A 11 -9.84 -2.23 1.79
CA GLU A 11 -9.92 -3.59 2.36
C GLU A 11 -10.61 -4.57 1.41
N LYS A 12 -11.48 -4.05 0.51
CA LYS A 12 -12.25 -4.85 -0.44
C LYS A 12 -12.30 -4.16 -1.81
N PRO A 13 -12.53 -4.93 -2.89
CA PRO A 13 -12.81 -4.35 -4.19
C PRO A 13 -13.92 -3.31 -4.12
N HIS A 14 -13.77 -2.24 -4.91
CA HIS A 14 -14.71 -1.12 -5.01
C HIS A 14 -14.91 -0.29 -3.73
N GLN A 15 -14.14 -0.53 -2.66
CA GLN A 15 -14.15 0.38 -1.51
C GLN A 15 -13.32 1.63 -1.77
N LEU A 16 -13.71 2.75 -1.18
CA LEU A 16 -12.93 3.98 -1.24
C LEU A 16 -11.52 3.75 -0.64
N LEU A 17 -10.52 4.24 -1.36
CA LEU A 17 -9.14 4.31 -0.89
C LEU A 17 -9.06 5.30 0.27
N ARG A 18 -8.58 4.86 1.44
CA ARG A 18 -8.48 5.68 2.65
C ARG A 18 -7.03 5.96 3.00
N ALA A 19 -6.72 7.20 3.37
CA ALA A 19 -5.45 7.54 3.98
C ALA A 19 -5.43 7.06 5.45
N VAL A 20 -4.41 6.30 5.82
CA VAL A 20 -4.20 5.76 7.16
C VAL A 20 -2.76 6.05 7.58
N SER A 21 -2.57 6.55 8.79
CA SER A 21 -1.25 6.62 9.42
C SER A 21 -1.01 5.36 10.25
N SER A 22 0.07 4.64 9.97
CA SER A 22 0.44 3.45 10.74
C SER A 22 1.95 3.34 10.93
N LYS A 23 2.38 2.46 11.83
CA LYS A 23 3.80 2.17 12.02
C LYS A 23 4.35 1.48 10.78
N ILE A 24 5.54 1.89 10.35
CA ILE A 24 6.29 1.19 9.30
C ILE A 24 6.93 -0.04 9.96
N PRO A 25 6.86 -1.21 9.31
CA PRO A 25 7.51 -2.42 9.80
C PRO A 25 9.02 -2.22 10.02
N THR A 26 9.59 -2.96 10.97
CA THR A 26 11.05 -3.06 11.10
C THR A 26 11.63 -3.79 9.89
N LEU A 27 12.80 -3.36 9.46
CA LEU A 27 13.52 -4.01 8.37
C LEU A 27 14.19 -5.29 8.89
N GLU A 28 14.04 -6.36 8.12
CA GLU A 28 14.81 -7.60 8.30
C GLU A 28 16.10 -7.58 7.45
N ASP A 29 16.98 -8.54 7.69
CA ASP A 29 18.26 -8.64 6.96
C ASP A 29 18.03 -8.77 5.45
N GLY A 30 18.62 -7.85 4.69
CA GLY A 30 18.48 -7.79 3.23
C GLY A 30 17.32 -6.93 2.72
N GLU A 31 16.49 -6.36 3.60
CA GLU A 31 15.44 -5.42 3.22
C GLU A 31 15.95 -3.97 3.15
N ILE A 32 15.30 -3.16 2.31
CA ILE A 32 15.57 -1.72 2.20
C ILE A 32 14.30 -0.92 2.46
N LEU A 33 14.44 0.16 3.23
CA LEU A 33 13.37 1.13 3.40
C LEU A 33 13.50 2.23 2.34
N VAL A 34 12.47 2.35 1.50
CA VAL A 34 12.40 3.37 0.45
C VAL A 34 11.34 4.40 0.80
N LYS A 35 11.70 5.69 0.75
CA LYS A 35 10.74 6.80 0.84
C LYS A 35 10.15 7.07 -0.54
N ILE A 36 8.83 7.01 -0.68
CA ILE A 36 8.15 7.26 -1.96
C ILE A 36 7.76 8.73 -2.05
N ASN A 37 8.47 9.53 -2.84
CA ASN A 37 8.11 10.95 -3.01
C ASN A 37 6.86 11.10 -3.90
N TYR A 38 6.75 10.27 -4.94
CA TYR A 38 5.63 10.28 -5.89
C TYR A 38 5.38 8.85 -6.39
N ALA A 39 4.12 8.49 -6.56
CA ALA A 39 3.69 7.25 -7.17
C ALA A 39 2.54 7.52 -8.14
N THR A 40 2.56 6.87 -9.30
CA THR A 40 1.48 6.92 -10.29
C THR A 40 0.67 5.65 -10.23
N LEU A 41 -0.62 5.73 -10.58
CA LEU A 41 -1.49 4.57 -10.73
C LEU A 41 -1.41 4.04 -12.16
N CYS A 42 -1.44 2.73 -12.31
CA CYS A 42 -1.48 2.04 -13.59
C CYS A 42 -2.71 1.11 -13.68
N GLY A 43 -2.96 0.55 -14.87
CA GLY A 43 -4.13 -0.29 -15.10
C GLY A 43 -4.21 -1.51 -14.18
N SER A 44 -3.08 -2.13 -13.84
CA SER A 44 -3.06 -3.29 -12.93
C SER A 44 -3.57 -2.94 -11.53
N ASP A 45 -3.27 -1.73 -11.05
CA ASP A 45 -3.77 -1.24 -9.77
C ASP A 45 -5.29 -1.16 -9.76
N LEU A 46 -5.86 -0.69 -10.88
CA LEU A 46 -7.30 -0.61 -11.08
C LEU A 46 -7.94 -2.00 -11.20
N HIS A 47 -7.27 -2.97 -11.83
CA HIS A 47 -7.73 -4.35 -11.86
C HIS A 47 -7.81 -4.95 -10.45
N THR A 48 -6.84 -4.65 -9.59
CA THR A 48 -6.85 -5.03 -8.17
C THR A 48 -7.97 -4.32 -7.41
N PHE A 49 -8.12 -3.01 -7.60
CA PHE A 49 -9.18 -2.22 -6.96
C PHE A 49 -10.59 -2.66 -7.35
N CYS A 50 -10.80 -3.02 -8.62
CA CYS A 50 -12.09 -3.48 -9.13
C CYS A 50 -12.31 -4.99 -8.98
N GLY A 51 -11.37 -5.74 -8.38
CA GLY A 51 -11.52 -7.18 -8.15
C GLY A 51 -11.50 -8.04 -9.42
N PHE A 52 -10.92 -7.55 -10.52
CA PHE A 52 -10.79 -8.31 -11.77
C PHE A 52 -9.63 -9.32 -11.77
N MET A 53 -8.78 -9.30 -10.75
CA MET A 53 -7.64 -10.21 -10.62
C MET A 53 -8.02 -11.45 -9.77
N LEU A 54 -7.89 -12.65 -10.36
CA LEU A 54 -8.27 -13.94 -9.75
C LEU A 54 -7.26 -14.51 -8.72
N LEU A 55 -6.21 -13.77 -8.37
CA LEU A 55 -5.18 -14.22 -7.42
C LEU A 55 -4.98 -13.20 -6.29
N ALA A 56 -5.01 -13.71 -5.05
CA ALA A 56 -4.57 -13.10 -3.79
C ALA A 56 -5.62 -12.47 -2.85
N GLN A 57 -6.33 -13.35 -2.13
CA GLN A 57 -7.06 -13.08 -0.87
C GLN A 57 -6.15 -12.75 0.33
N SER A 58 -4.98 -12.12 0.18
CA SER A 58 -4.13 -11.83 1.34
C SER A 58 -3.47 -10.47 1.21
N LEU A 59 -3.93 -9.51 2.03
CA LEU A 59 -3.43 -8.14 2.16
C LEU A 59 -3.35 -7.34 0.85
N TYR A 60 -4.46 -6.72 0.46
CA TYR A 60 -4.46 -5.58 -0.48
C TYR A 60 -3.94 -4.32 0.21
N LEU A 61 -2.68 -4.37 0.65
CA LEU A 61 -1.98 -3.19 1.12
C LEU A 61 -1.35 -2.55 -0.10
N PHE A 62 -1.99 -1.50 -0.63
CA PHE A 62 -1.26 -0.43 -1.28
C PHE A 62 -0.30 0.12 -0.24
N LYS A 63 0.86 -0.51 -0.10
CA LYS A 63 1.94 -0.12 0.81
C LYS A 63 2.65 1.05 0.14
N THR A 64 1.90 2.11 -0.16
CA THR A 64 2.45 3.40 -0.53
C THR A 64 3.11 3.93 0.72
N ALA A 65 4.39 3.63 0.85
CA ALA A 65 5.21 4.11 1.94
C ALA A 65 5.36 5.63 1.80
N ASN A 66 4.71 6.38 2.70
CA ASN A 66 4.95 7.80 2.94
C ASN A 66 4.83 8.70 1.71
N ILE A 67 3.60 8.99 1.29
CA ILE A 67 3.32 10.21 0.56
C ILE A 67 3.23 11.34 1.59
N TYR A 68 4.18 12.28 1.55
CA TYR A 68 4.11 13.58 2.23
C TYR A 68 3.40 14.58 1.32
#